data_AF-Q6M0U4-F1
#
_entry.id   AF-Q6M0U4-F1
#
_cell.length_a   1.000
_cell.length_b   1.000
_cell.length_c   1.000
_cell.angle_alpha   90.00
_cell.angle_beta   90.00
_cell.angle_gamma   90.00
#
_symmetry.space_group_name_H-M   'P 1'
#
loop_
_entity.id
_entity.type
_entity.pdbx_description
1 polymer ?
#
loop_
_entity_poly.entity_id
_entity_poly.type
_entity_poly.pdbx_seq_one_letter_code
_entity_poly.pdbx_strand_id
1 'polypeptide(L)'
;MSKLKIIRDPIHKDIKLNEEEISIVDMPEIQRLRNIKQTGLTCLVYPSANHTRFEHSIGTMHVAGEIAKNLENIDKNLTKIVALLHDIGHPPFSHTLEVAGYDHEEFTKEKIKRMNFENYTSKEVLDVYSSKGLEGSLIHGDVDADRMDYLVRDSHHTGVAYGSIDIPRLIRSIVVIEDTNKLGIIEKGRTTVESLLTARYQMYPTVYMHPTSRISETMIKNATIDAIKDDIFKLRDLSLMDDIDLICTLRRSEGSSNEIMRKIDKRDLFKSISVQRYNELSPKERWNLINLSENELGIIENEMSDFFGSRIFLDIPKPPKMAEHRITVIMGDKKQRLDEISPLAESLKDAYKKSWSVMVYSEPETAKKSSEIVKDKNKFLFDFISDEIIDNSILNVLNEQGTVQGVTKLAGLVKKSPNDTEFHSELQKLIFCGLVDKKVEPVRGTYRYDYTAAKLDD
;
A
#
# COMPACT_ATOMS: atom_id res chain seq x y z
N MET A 1 24.01 29.06 19.15
CA MET A 1 22.92 28.35 19.85
C MET A 1 22.26 27.49 18.81
N SER A 2 22.13 26.19 19.04
CA SER A 2 21.45 25.33 18.07
C SER A 2 19.99 25.78 17.92
N LYS A 3 19.57 26.04 16.68
CA LYS A 3 18.21 26.43 16.32
C LYS A 3 17.29 25.22 16.53
N LEU A 4 16.56 25.22 17.64
CA LEU A 4 15.48 24.29 17.90
C LEU A 4 14.17 24.88 17.37
N LYS A 5 13.42 24.09 16.60
CA LYS A 5 12.08 24.45 16.11
C LYS A 5 11.06 23.48 16.69
N ILE A 6 9.90 23.99 17.04
CA ILE A 6 8.76 23.18 17.48
C ILE A 6 7.66 23.31 16.44
N ILE A 7 7.17 22.19 15.96
CA ILE A 7 6.00 22.11 15.10
C ILE A 7 4.85 21.53 15.92
N ARG A 8 3.71 22.24 15.92
CA ARG A 8 2.49 21.77 16.57
C ARG A 8 1.74 20.84 15.62
N ASP A 9 1.58 19.59 16.03
CA ASP A 9 0.86 18.54 15.32
C ASP A 9 -0.38 18.10 16.14
N PRO A 10 -1.54 17.89 15.51
CA PRO A 10 -2.76 17.52 16.25
C PRO A 10 -2.68 16.12 16.89
N ILE A 11 -1.90 15.20 16.30
CA ILE A 11 -1.75 13.81 16.72
C ILE A 11 -0.68 13.73 17.83
N HIS A 12 0.55 14.13 17.49
CA HIS A 12 1.74 13.95 18.33
C HIS A 12 2.08 15.16 19.22
N LYS A 13 1.28 16.23 19.14
CA LYS A 13 1.45 17.48 19.91
C LYS A 13 2.71 18.24 19.49
N ASP A 14 3.68 18.41 20.39
CA ASP A 14 4.85 19.25 20.10
C ASP A 14 6.00 18.40 19.57
N ILE A 15 6.22 18.46 18.26
CA ILE A 15 7.32 17.77 17.59
C ILE A 15 8.52 18.72 17.56
N LYS A 16 9.64 18.30 18.16
CA LYS A 16 10.88 19.07 18.24
C LYS A 16 11.81 18.68 17.11
N LEU A 17 12.33 19.67 16.40
CA LEU A 17 13.29 19.50 15.31
C LEU A 17 14.62 20.17 15.66
N ASN A 18 15.72 19.47 15.42
CA ASN A 18 17.08 19.99 15.48
C ASN A 18 17.46 20.74 14.18
N GLU A 19 18.68 21.30 14.12
CA GLU A 19 19.11 22.12 12.99
C GLU A 19 19.15 21.37 11.64
N GLU A 20 19.61 20.12 11.66
CA GLU A 20 19.69 19.27 10.46
C GLU A 20 18.29 18.85 9.97
N GLU A 21 17.39 18.47 10.89
CA GLU A 21 16.00 18.17 10.55
C GLU A 21 15.28 19.39 9.98
N ILE A 22 15.54 20.58 10.51
CA ILE A 22 14.98 21.82 9.97
C ILE A 22 15.51 22.06 8.54
N SER A 23 16.81 21.89 8.31
CA SER A 23 17.40 22.13 6.99
C SER A 23 16.83 21.18 5.93
N ILE A 24 16.57 19.92 6.29
CA ILE A 24 15.93 18.93 5.40
C ILE A 24 14.45 19.25 5.21
N VAL A 25 13.71 19.58 6.28
CA VAL A 25 12.29 19.95 6.19
C VAL A 25 12.10 21.17 5.28
N ASP A 26 13.02 22.13 5.30
CA ASP A 26 12.95 23.34 4.49
C ASP A 26 13.34 23.09 3.00
N MET A 27 13.75 21.87 2.62
CA MET A 27 14.08 21.53 1.22
C MET A 27 12.84 21.46 0.31
N PRO A 28 12.97 21.81 -0.99
CA PRO A 28 11.86 21.80 -1.94
C PRO A 28 11.15 20.43 -2.05
N GLU A 29 11.90 19.34 -1.99
CA GLU A 29 11.37 17.97 -2.10
C GLU A 29 10.37 17.67 -0.99
N ILE A 30 10.65 18.14 0.24
CA ILE A 30 9.78 17.99 1.40
C ILE A 30 8.66 19.03 1.38
N GLN A 31 8.96 20.29 1.06
CA GLN A 31 7.93 21.34 1.01
C GLN A 31 6.84 21.05 -0.03
N ARG A 32 7.17 20.39 -1.15
CA ARG A 32 6.19 19.90 -2.14
C ARG A 32 5.09 19.04 -1.51
N LEU A 33 5.43 18.22 -0.50
CA LEU A 33 4.49 17.33 0.16
C LEU A 33 3.33 18.06 0.85
N ARG A 34 3.45 19.38 1.10
CA ARG A 34 2.36 20.21 1.63
C ARG A 34 1.17 20.33 0.69
N ASN A 35 1.37 20.04 -0.58
CA ASN A 35 0.36 20.13 -1.62
C ASN A 35 -0.02 18.74 -2.16
N ILE A 36 0.39 17.66 -1.48
CA ILE A 36 0.02 16.28 -1.84
C ILE A 36 -0.79 15.69 -0.70
N LYS A 37 -2.09 15.46 -0.93
CA LYS A 37 -2.98 14.86 0.08
C LYS A 37 -2.55 13.44 0.40
N GLN A 38 -2.52 13.11 1.70
CA GLN A 38 -2.17 11.77 2.18
C GLN A 38 -3.10 10.70 1.60
N THR A 39 -4.41 10.96 1.65
CA THR A 39 -5.47 10.00 1.25
C THR A 39 -6.15 10.40 -0.06
N GLY A 40 -5.44 11.07 -0.97
CA GLY A 40 -5.94 11.43 -2.30
C GLY A 40 -7.30 12.14 -2.28
N LEU A 41 -8.27 11.59 -3.02
CA LEU A 41 -9.63 12.14 -3.16
C LEU A 41 -10.62 11.68 -2.08
N THR A 42 -10.15 11.04 -1.00
CA THR A 42 -10.97 10.66 0.16
C THR A 42 -11.74 11.85 0.76
N CYS A 43 -11.28 13.08 0.55
CA CYS A 43 -11.99 14.30 0.93
C CYS A 43 -13.39 14.45 0.29
N LEU A 44 -13.66 13.78 -0.84
CA LEU A 44 -14.99 13.74 -1.46
C LEU A 44 -16.00 12.91 -0.66
N VAL A 45 -15.53 12.11 0.31
CA VAL A 45 -16.34 11.31 1.23
C VAL A 45 -16.27 11.90 2.63
N TYR A 46 -15.06 12.20 3.09
CA TYR A 46 -14.76 12.74 4.41
C TYR A 46 -14.21 14.15 4.25
N PRO A 47 -15.04 15.21 4.29
CA PRO A 47 -14.62 16.58 3.94
C PRO A 47 -13.43 17.13 4.74
N SER A 48 -13.15 16.57 5.93
CA SER A 48 -12.04 16.94 6.79
C SER A 48 -10.72 16.21 6.48
N ALA A 49 -10.72 15.18 5.62
CA ALA A 49 -9.54 14.42 5.18
C ALA A 49 -8.68 15.23 4.18
N ASN A 50 -8.13 16.34 4.66
CA ASN A 50 -7.31 17.27 3.87
C ASN A 50 -5.84 17.25 4.25
N HIS A 51 -5.46 16.40 5.20
CA HIS A 51 -4.08 16.27 5.62
C HIS A 51 -3.19 15.80 4.47
N THR A 52 -1.93 16.20 4.54
CA THR A 52 -0.96 16.07 3.47
C THR A 52 0.19 15.16 3.88
N ARG A 53 0.96 14.71 2.90
CA ARG A 53 2.15 13.90 3.14
C ARG A 53 3.18 14.64 3.99
N PHE A 54 3.18 15.97 4.01
CA PHE A 54 4.13 16.74 4.81
C PHE A 54 3.99 16.47 6.31
N GLU A 55 2.80 16.61 6.89
CA GLU A 55 2.60 16.33 8.31
C GLU A 55 2.72 14.83 8.63
N HIS A 56 2.41 13.96 7.68
CA HIS A 56 2.67 12.53 7.82
C HIS A 56 4.16 12.24 7.91
N SER A 57 5.00 12.75 7.00
CA SER A 57 6.45 12.57 7.04
C SER A 57 7.07 13.09 8.33
N ILE A 58 6.62 14.24 8.85
CA ILE A 58 7.08 14.77 10.15
C ILE A 58 6.61 13.89 11.31
N GLY A 59 5.38 13.38 11.26
CA GLY A 59 4.83 12.47 12.26
C GLY A 59 5.56 11.12 12.28
N THR A 60 5.81 10.53 11.12
CA THR A 60 6.62 9.31 10.94
C THR A 60 8.04 9.51 11.46
N MET A 61 8.69 10.63 11.14
CA MET A 61 9.98 11.02 11.72
C MET A 61 9.94 11.06 13.25
N HIS A 62 8.91 11.68 13.82
CA HIS A 62 8.74 11.77 15.27
C HIS A 62 8.61 10.38 15.91
N VAL A 63 7.69 9.55 15.40
CA VAL A 63 7.45 8.19 15.91
C VAL A 63 8.70 7.33 15.77
N ALA A 64 9.38 7.36 14.62
CA ALA A 64 10.63 6.63 14.39
C ALA A 64 11.71 7.06 15.39
N GLY A 65 11.83 8.36 15.66
CA GLY A 65 12.74 8.90 16.67
C GLY A 65 12.41 8.45 18.10
N GLU A 66 11.13 8.40 18.48
CA GLU A 66 10.71 7.90 19.80
C GLU A 66 10.97 6.40 19.97
N ILE A 67 10.78 5.59 18.91
CA ILE A 67 11.18 4.18 18.94
C ILE A 67 12.70 4.07 19.07
N ALA A 68 13.42 4.81 18.23
CA ALA A 68 14.88 4.75 18.17
C ALA A 68 15.55 5.15 19.50
N LYS A 69 14.91 6.02 20.31
CA LYS A 69 15.40 6.36 21.65
C LYS A 69 15.54 5.16 22.58
N ASN A 70 14.63 4.18 22.44
CA ASN A 70 14.57 2.99 23.29
C ASN A 70 15.46 1.84 22.80
N LEU A 71 16.10 1.99 21.64
CA LEU A 71 16.97 0.97 21.07
C LEU A 71 18.44 1.40 21.19
N GLU A 72 19.30 0.42 21.39
CA GLU A 72 20.76 0.58 21.41
C GLU A 72 21.34 0.24 20.03
N ASN A 73 22.56 0.73 19.75
CA ASN A 73 23.33 0.40 18.55
C ASN A 73 22.67 0.74 17.20
N ILE A 74 21.82 1.77 17.17
CA ILE A 74 21.27 2.34 15.94
C ILE A 74 21.61 3.83 15.83
N ASP A 75 21.73 4.34 14.62
CA ASP A 75 21.82 5.79 14.42
C ASP A 75 20.42 6.42 14.47
N LYS A 76 20.11 7.01 15.62
CA LYS A 76 18.81 7.65 15.89
C LYS A 76 18.55 8.85 14.98
N ASN A 77 19.59 9.58 14.58
CA ASN A 77 19.42 10.77 13.77
C ASN A 77 19.23 10.41 12.30
N LEU A 78 20.04 9.46 11.79
CA LEU A 78 19.85 8.89 10.46
C LEU A 78 18.47 8.21 10.32
N THR A 79 18.02 7.47 11.34
CA THR A 79 16.68 6.86 11.35
C THR A 79 15.57 7.90 11.16
N LYS A 80 15.63 9.03 11.87
CA LYS A 80 14.66 10.13 11.73
C LYS A 80 14.73 10.74 10.33
N ILE A 81 15.93 10.97 9.79
CA ILE A 81 16.11 11.52 8.44
C ILE A 81 15.47 10.58 7.40
N VAL A 82 15.76 9.29 7.45
CA VAL A 82 15.17 8.33 6.50
C VAL A 82 13.65 8.27 6.66
N ALA A 83 13.14 8.28 7.90
CA ALA A 83 11.71 8.34 8.18
C ALA A 83 11.05 9.64 7.64
N LEU A 84 11.74 10.78 7.69
CA LEU A 84 11.25 12.03 7.10
C LEU A 84 11.19 11.97 5.57
N LEU A 85 12.13 11.26 4.93
CA LEU A 85 12.26 11.21 3.48
C LEU A 85 11.47 10.09 2.81
N HIS A 86 10.91 9.14 3.56
CA HIS A 86 10.41 7.87 3.00
C HIS A 86 9.39 8.03 1.84
N ASP A 87 8.63 9.13 1.88
CA ASP A 87 7.50 9.43 1.00
C ASP A 87 7.76 10.52 -0.05
N ILE A 88 8.99 11.06 -0.15
CA ILE A 88 9.25 12.21 -1.04
C ILE A 88 9.03 11.89 -2.53
N GLY A 89 9.07 10.62 -2.90
CA GLY A 89 8.84 10.12 -4.26
C GLY A 89 7.36 9.97 -4.65
N HIS A 90 6.40 10.22 -3.76
CA HIS A 90 5.00 10.07 -4.10
C HIS A 90 4.52 11.06 -5.18
N PRO A 91 3.70 10.59 -6.14
CA PRO A 91 3.09 11.47 -7.13
C PRO A 91 1.89 12.23 -6.50
N PRO A 92 1.31 13.19 -7.22
CA PRO A 92 0.00 13.75 -6.89
C PRO A 92 -1.03 12.67 -6.59
N PHE A 93 -1.93 12.91 -5.63
CA PHE A 93 -2.91 11.95 -5.16
C PHE A 93 -2.32 10.60 -4.71
N SER A 94 -1.05 10.56 -4.30
CA SER A 94 -0.51 9.45 -3.52
C SER A 94 -0.50 8.12 -4.28
N HIS A 95 -0.90 7.01 -3.65
CA HIS A 95 -0.89 5.68 -4.29
C HIS A 95 -1.84 5.57 -5.49
N THR A 96 -2.82 6.48 -5.62
CA THR A 96 -3.77 6.48 -6.74
C THR A 96 -3.08 6.57 -8.10
N LEU A 97 -1.95 7.29 -8.19
CA LEU A 97 -1.21 7.50 -9.43
C LEU A 97 0.09 6.70 -9.53
N GLU A 98 0.25 5.63 -8.74
CA GLU A 98 1.24 4.58 -9.00
C GLU A 98 0.80 3.67 -10.15
N VAL A 99 0.64 4.27 -11.31
CA VAL A 99 0.06 3.67 -12.51
C VAL A 99 1.09 3.67 -13.63
N ALA A 100 0.86 2.86 -14.65
CA ALA A 100 1.72 2.81 -15.85
C ALA A 100 3.22 2.64 -15.56
N GLY A 101 3.57 1.93 -14.48
CA GLY A 101 4.96 1.68 -14.07
C GLY A 101 5.59 2.76 -13.20
N TYR A 102 4.83 3.74 -12.69
CA TYR A 102 5.34 4.68 -11.69
C TYR A 102 5.56 3.96 -10.35
N ASP A 103 6.78 4.04 -9.81
CA ASP A 103 7.15 3.51 -8.50
C ASP A 103 7.69 4.63 -7.60
N HIS A 104 6.95 4.98 -6.55
CA HIS A 104 7.36 6.04 -5.62
C HIS A 104 8.66 5.69 -4.89
N GLU A 105 8.95 4.41 -4.63
CA GLU A 105 10.19 4.01 -3.95
C GLU A 105 11.40 4.28 -4.84
N GLU A 106 11.28 4.07 -6.15
CA GLU A 106 12.32 4.42 -7.13
C GLU A 106 12.56 5.94 -7.16
N PHE A 107 11.49 6.73 -7.25
CA PHE A 107 11.60 8.20 -7.25
C PHE A 107 12.09 8.77 -5.91
N THR A 108 11.76 8.14 -4.77
CA THR A 108 12.34 8.48 -3.47
C THR A 108 13.86 8.29 -3.52
N LYS A 109 14.33 7.13 -4.00
CA LYS A 109 15.78 6.86 -4.14
C LYS A 109 16.45 7.86 -5.08
N GLU A 110 15.83 8.19 -6.22
CA GLU A 110 16.37 9.18 -7.16
C GLU A 110 16.51 10.58 -6.54
N LYS A 111 15.51 11.02 -5.76
CA LYS A 111 15.54 12.31 -5.06
C LYS A 111 16.64 12.32 -4.00
N ILE A 112 16.70 11.30 -3.13
CA ILE A 112 17.73 11.20 -2.07
C ILE A 112 19.14 11.27 -2.66
N LYS A 113 19.40 10.62 -3.81
CA LYS A 113 20.71 10.68 -4.49
C LYS A 113 21.17 12.10 -4.83
N ARG A 114 20.24 13.03 -5.04
CA ARG A 114 20.51 14.43 -5.45
C ARG A 114 20.47 15.41 -4.27
N MET A 115 20.01 14.97 -3.10
CA MET A 115 19.96 15.77 -1.88
C MET A 115 21.34 15.83 -1.21
N ASN A 116 21.58 16.92 -0.48
CA ASN A 116 22.77 17.10 0.33
C ASN A 116 22.38 17.08 1.81
N PHE A 117 23.12 16.33 2.62
CA PHE A 117 22.90 16.25 4.07
C PHE A 117 24.13 16.79 4.80
N GLU A 118 23.94 17.33 6.00
CA GLU A 118 25.01 17.98 6.76
C GLU A 118 25.95 16.95 7.38
N ASN A 119 25.39 15.90 8.00
CA ASN A 119 26.16 14.89 8.73
C ASN A 119 26.23 13.54 8.02
N TYR A 120 25.55 13.37 6.89
CA TYR A 120 25.45 12.09 6.17
C TYR A 120 25.71 12.24 4.68
N THR A 121 26.11 11.14 4.05
CA THR A 121 26.09 11.02 2.59
C THR A 121 24.73 10.53 2.13
N SER A 122 24.35 10.87 0.90
CA SER A 122 23.14 10.30 0.27
C SER A 122 23.19 8.77 0.20
N LYS A 123 24.39 8.19 0.12
CA LYS A 123 24.60 6.75 0.16
C LYS A 123 24.19 6.14 1.51
N GLU A 124 24.61 6.70 2.63
CA GLU A 124 24.23 6.19 3.96
C GLU A 124 22.72 6.23 4.18
N VAL A 125 22.06 7.32 3.75
CA VAL A 125 20.60 7.45 3.80
C VAL A 125 19.93 6.37 2.94
N LEU A 126 20.42 6.13 1.73
CA LEU A 126 19.89 5.10 0.82
C LEU A 126 20.13 3.68 1.33
N ASP A 127 21.27 3.43 1.95
CA ASP A 127 21.63 2.14 2.53
C ASP A 127 20.63 1.80 3.63
N VAL A 128 20.31 2.75 4.53
CA VAL A 128 19.26 2.55 5.56
C VAL A 128 17.87 2.41 4.94
N TYR A 129 17.48 3.31 4.03
CA TYR A 129 16.17 3.28 3.35
C TYR A 129 15.90 1.94 2.66
N SER A 130 16.93 1.38 2.01
CA SER A 130 16.82 0.11 1.28
C SER A 130 17.11 -1.12 2.14
N SER A 131 17.61 -0.95 3.37
CA SER A 131 18.00 -2.05 4.24
C SER A 131 16.79 -2.72 4.89
N LYS A 132 16.95 -4.01 5.18
CA LYS A 132 16.14 -4.74 6.18
C LYS A 132 16.84 -4.76 7.55
N GLY A 133 17.73 -3.79 7.79
CA GLY A 133 18.39 -3.59 9.09
C GLY A 133 17.39 -3.10 10.13
N LEU A 134 17.87 -2.84 11.35
CA LEU A 134 17.01 -2.35 12.43
C LEU A 134 16.38 -1.01 12.05
N GLU A 135 17.19 -0.05 11.61
CA GLU A 135 16.75 1.30 11.23
C GLU A 135 15.72 1.26 10.09
N GLY A 136 16.01 0.54 9.00
CA GLY A 136 15.08 0.39 7.88
C GLY A 136 13.76 -0.28 8.31
N SER A 137 13.82 -1.28 9.21
CA SER A 137 12.62 -1.98 9.71
C SER A 137 11.74 -1.12 10.63
N LEU A 138 12.28 -0.04 11.20
CA LEU A 138 11.49 0.94 11.95
C LEU A 138 10.58 1.78 11.05
N ILE A 139 10.88 1.83 9.75
CA ILE A 139 10.17 2.64 8.75
C ILE A 139 9.38 1.76 7.79
N HIS A 140 9.97 0.65 7.34
CA HIS A 140 9.39 -0.30 6.38
C HIS A 140 9.26 -1.70 7.00
N GLY A 141 8.41 -1.82 8.02
CA GLY A 141 8.30 -3.01 8.87
C GLY A 141 6.89 -3.61 8.90
N ASP A 142 6.68 -4.57 9.82
CA ASP A 142 5.32 -5.03 10.15
C ASP A 142 4.67 -4.13 11.21
N VAL A 143 5.51 -3.59 12.11
CA VAL A 143 5.19 -2.61 13.15
C VAL A 143 6.19 -1.47 13.01
N ASP A 144 5.87 -0.52 12.14
CA ASP A 144 6.73 0.61 11.77
C ASP A 144 6.11 1.95 12.16
N ALA A 145 6.95 2.99 12.11
CA ALA A 145 6.57 4.36 12.41
C ALA A 145 5.57 4.94 11.39
N ASP A 146 5.67 4.53 10.12
CA ASP A 146 4.77 4.93 9.04
C ASP A 146 3.31 4.57 9.38
N ARG A 147 3.05 3.29 9.67
CA ARG A 147 1.69 2.81 10.04
C ARG A 147 1.18 3.41 11.33
N MET A 148 2.06 3.56 12.31
CA MET A 148 1.71 4.17 13.59
C MET A 148 1.24 5.62 13.41
N ASP A 149 1.86 6.38 12.50
CA ASP A 149 1.41 7.73 12.19
C ASP A 149 0.13 7.73 11.36
N TYR A 150 0.14 7.11 10.16
CA TYR A 150 -0.95 7.31 9.21
C TYR A 150 -2.27 6.76 9.75
N LEU A 151 -2.29 5.65 10.49
CA LEU A 151 -3.55 5.07 10.98
C LEU A 151 -4.27 6.02 11.94
N VAL A 152 -3.51 6.63 12.86
CA VAL A 152 -4.06 7.57 13.83
C VAL A 152 -4.40 8.90 13.15
N ARG A 153 -3.53 9.36 12.24
CA ARG A 153 -3.72 10.61 11.49
C ARG A 153 -4.93 10.55 10.57
N ASP A 154 -5.06 9.49 9.79
CA ASP A 154 -6.17 9.28 8.87
C ASP A 154 -7.48 9.14 9.67
N SER A 155 -7.48 8.37 10.75
CA SER A 155 -8.64 8.24 11.65
C SER A 155 -9.08 9.59 12.21
N HIS A 156 -8.14 10.41 12.67
CA HIS A 156 -8.42 11.75 13.18
C HIS A 156 -9.03 12.68 12.12
N HIS A 157 -8.46 12.73 10.91
CA HIS A 157 -8.92 13.65 9.86
C HIS A 157 -10.18 13.18 9.13
N THR A 158 -10.43 11.87 9.08
CA THR A 158 -11.69 11.32 8.55
C THR A 158 -12.82 11.34 9.58
N GLY A 159 -12.48 11.40 10.88
CA GLY A 159 -13.44 11.36 11.98
C GLY A 159 -13.95 9.95 12.30
N VAL A 160 -13.39 8.90 11.70
CA VAL A 160 -13.75 7.52 12.03
C VAL A 160 -13.04 7.10 13.31
N ALA A 161 -13.76 6.55 14.29
CA ALA A 161 -13.23 6.25 15.62
C ALA A 161 -12.40 4.94 15.70
N TYR A 162 -11.92 4.44 14.55
CA TYR A 162 -11.26 3.14 14.45
C TYR A 162 -9.74 3.18 14.69
N GLY A 163 -9.10 4.35 14.71
CA GLY A 163 -7.65 4.52 14.90
C GLY A 163 -7.19 4.75 16.33
N SER A 164 -7.94 4.31 17.35
CA SER A 164 -7.55 4.48 18.76
C SER A 164 -6.45 3.49 19.16
N ILE A 165 -5.20 3.83 18.84
CA ILE A 165 -4.02 3.02 19.13
C ILE A 165 -3.19 3.70 20.24
N ASP A 166 -2.83 2.96 21.29
CA ASP A 166 -1.88 3.44 22.32
C ASP A 166 -0.44 3.37 21.79
N ILE A 167 -0.10 4.33 20.93
CA ILE A 167 1.22 4.46 20.30
C ILE A 167 2.34 4.49 21.35
N PRO A 168 2.28 5.29 22.44
CA PRO A 168 3.34 5.29 23.46
C PRO A 168 3.58 3.91 24.09
N ARG A 169 2.52 3.12 24.34
CA ARG A 169 2.68 1.75 24.86
C ARG A 169 3.27 0.81 23.82
N LEU A 170 2.88 0.95 22.55
CA LEU A 170 3.45 0.13 21.47
C LEU A 170 4.95 0.39 21.32
N ILE A 171 5.35 1.66 21.29
CA ILE A 171 6.75 2.10 21.22
C ILE A 171 7.58 1.47 22.35
N ARG A 172 7.10 1.52 23.59
CA ARG A 172 7.80 0.92 24.76
C ARG A 172 7.86 -0.61 24.71
N SER A 173 7.08 -1.24 23.84
CA SER A 173 7.03 -2.70 23.73
C SER A 173 7.95 -3.25 22.63
N ILE A 174 8.50 -2.39 21.77
CA ILE A 174 9.43 -2.77 20.71
C ILE A 174 10.82 -3.04 21.31
N VAL A 175 11.42 -4.16 20.92
CA VAL A 175 12.73 -4.62 21.38
C VAL A 175 13.53 -5.21 20.22
N VAL A 176 14.87 -5.23 20.37
CA VAL A 176 15.75 -5.96 19.46
C VAL A 176 15.89 -7.41 19.95
N ILE A 177 15.69 -8.34 19.04
CA ILE A 177 15.90 -9.78 19.26
C ILE A 177 17.39 -10.07 19.00
N GLU A 178 18.18 -10.25 20.06
CA GLU A 178 19.66 -10.30 20.01
C GLU A 178 20.26 -11.30 19.01
N ASP A 179 19.73 -12.52 18.93
CA ASP A 179 20.28 -13.58 18.06
C ASP A 179 19.96 -13.39 16.56
N THR A 180 18.94 -12.61 16.23
CA THR A 180 18.53 -12.36 14.84
C THR A 180 18.79 -10.93 14.39
N ASN A 181 19.09 -10.04 15.33
CA ASN A 181 19.18 -8.60 15.12
C ASN A 181 17.94 -8.02 14.40
N LYS A 182 16.74 -8.47 14.80
CA LYS A 182 15.45 -8.04 14.25
C LYS A 182 14.57 -7.43 15.32
N LEU A 183 13.58 -6.66 14.90
CA LEU A 183 12.57 -6.11 15.81
C LEU A 183 11.60 -7.20 16.28
N GLY A 184 11.24 -7.14 17.55
CA GLY A 184 10.20 -7.95 18.19
C GLY A 184 9.37 -7.11 19.15
N ILE A 185 8.32 -7.73 19.68
CA ILE A 185 7.41 -7.12 20.66
C ILE A 185 7.44 -7.95 21.94
N ILE A 186 7.60 -7.31 23.10
CA ILE A 186 7.45 -8.02 24.37
C ILE A 186 6.00 -8.47 24.57
N GLU A 187 5.78 -9.58 25.28
CA GLU A 187 4.45 -10.14 25.56
C GLU A 187 3.42 -9.10 26.04
N LYS A 188 3.83 -8.17 26.93
CA LYS A 188 2.97 -7.10 27.48
C LYS A 188 2.46 -6.10 26.43
N GLY A 189 3.11 -6.04 25.27
CA GLY A 189 2.74 -5.21 24.12
C GLY A 189 1.81 -5.89 23.11
N ARG A 190 1.54 -7.20 23.28
CA ARG A 190 0.71 -7.99 22.37
C ARG A 190 -0.64 -7.33 22.07
N THR A 191 -1.37 -6.92 23.11
CA THR A 191 -2.70 -6.30 22.95
C THR A 191 -2.65 -4.99 22.16
N THR A 192 -1.55 -4.23 22.28
CA THR A 192 -1.37 -2.99 21.54
C THR A 192 -1.15 -3.25 20.05
N VAL A 193 -0.41 -4.31 19.72
CA VAL A 193 -0.25 -4.76 18.32
C VAL A 193 -1.56 -5.30 17.76
N GLU A 194 -2.31 -6.08 18.53
CA GLU A 194 -3.65 -6.53 18.14
C GLU A 194 -4.57 -5.33 17.84
N SER A 195 -4.53 -4.29 18.69
CA SER A 195 -5.28 -3.05 18.47
C SER A 195 -4.86 -2.33 17.18
N LEU A 196 -3.56 -2.27 16.88
CA LEU A 196 -3.03 -1.72 15.61
C LEU A 196 -3.59 -2.49 14.41
N LEU A 197 -3.55 -3.83 14.44
CA LEU A 197 -4.06 -4.67 13.36
C LEU A 197 -5.58 -4.53 13.17
N THR A 198 -6.33 -4.44 14.28
CA THR A 198 -7.78 -4.19 14.27
C THR A 198 -8.11 -2.80 13.71
N ALA A 199 -7.41 -1.75 14.15
CA ALA A 199 -7.60 -0.39 13.67
C ALA A 199 -7.41 -0.33 12.15
N ARG A 200 -6.32 -0.90 11.65
CA ARG A 200 -6.07 -1.00 10.22
C ARG A 200 -7.17 -1.76 9.49
N TYR A 201 -7.66 -2.85 10.08
CA TYR A 201 -8.69 -3.69 9.43
C TYR A 201 -10.00 -2.93 9.31
N GLN A 202 -10.32 -2.08 10.27
CA GLN A 202 -11.50 -1.24 10.24
C GLN A 202 -11.32 -0.05 9.28
N MET A 203 -10.13 0.57 9.26
CA MET A 203 -9.80 1.68 8.36
C MET A 203 -9.87 1.27 6.88
N TYR A 204 -9.39 0.07 6.55
CA TYR A 204 -9.28 -0.38 5.16
C TYR A 204 -10.60 -0.41 4.36
N PRO A 205 -11.64 -1.16 4.76
CA PRO A 205 -12.93 -1.14 4.07
C PRO A 205 -13.68 0.18 4.23
N THR A 206 -13.48 0.90 5.35
CA THR A 206 -14.27 2.10 5.69
C THR A 206 -13.77 3.34 4.96
N VAL A 207 -12.46 3.52 4.87
CA VAL A 207 -11.83 4.73 4.34
C VAL A 207 -11.18 4.42 2.99
N TYR A 208 -10.17 3.55 2.97
CA TYR A 208 -9.33 3.34 1.79
C TYR A 208 -10.10 2.66 0.63
N MET A 209 -10.95 1.69 0.95
CA MET A 209 -11.78 0.98 -0.04
C MET A 209 -13.22 1.52 -0.12
N HIS A 210 -13.48 2.71 0.42
CA HIS A 210 -14.82 3.30 0.34
C HIS A 210 -15.23 3.47 -1.13
N PRO A 211 -16.43 3.03 -1.56
CA PRO A 211 -16.80 3.01 -2.98
C PRO A 211 -16.67 4.36 -3.69
N THR A 212 -17.02 5.45 -2.99
CA THR A 212 -16.91 6.81 -3.53
C THR A 212 -15.44 7.28 -3.64
N SER A 213 -14.56 6.89 -2.72
CA SER A 213 -13.13 7.20 -2.83
C SER A 213 -12.55 6.44 -4.02
N ARG A 214 -12.81 5.12 -4.08
CA ARG A 214 -12.37 4.24 -5.17
C ARG A 214 -12.74 4.79 -6.55
N ILE A 215 -14.01 5.12 -6.79
CA ILE A 215 -14.39 5.64 -8.11
C ILE A 215 -13.76 6.99 -8.42
N SER A 216 -13.65 7.91 -7.45
CA SER A 216 -12.98 9.19 -7.71
C SER A 216 -11.50 9.01 -8.04
N GLU A 217 -10.84 8.04 -7.40
CA GLU A 217 -9.47 7.66 -7.66
C GLU A 217 -9.30 6.97 -9.03
N THR A 218 -10.21 6.07 -9.40
CA THR A 218 -10.23 5.46 -10.74
C THR A 218 -10.43 6.50 -11.84
N MET A 219 -11.29 7.50 -11.60
CA MET A 219 -11.52 8.61 -12.53
C MET A 219 -10.25 9.45 -12.72
N ILE A 220 -9.60 9.90 -11.63
CA ILE A 220 -8.37 10.71 -11.76
C ILE A 220 -7.21 9.89 -12.35
N LYS A 221 -7.11 8.60 -12.03
CA LYS A 221 -6.18 7.66 -12.67
C LYS A 221 -6.37 7.67 -14.18
N ASN A 222 -7.60 7.45 -14.65
CA ASN A 222 -7.91 7.41 -16.08
C ASN A 222 -7.66 8.75 -16.77
N ALA A 223 -8.04 9.87 -16.16
CA ALA A 223 -7.75 11.20 -16.69
C ALA A 223 -6.24 11.45 -16.84
N THR A 224 -5.44 10.96 -15.89
CA THR A 224 -3.97 11.06 -15.92
C THR A 224 -3.37 10.18 -17.00
N ILE A 225 -3.85 8.94 -17.15
CA ILE A 225 -3.39 8.02 -18.20
C ILE A 225 -3.72 8.59 -19.59
N ASP A 226 -4.93 9.10 -19.78
CA ASP A 226 -5.35 9.73 -21.03
C ASP A 226 -4.45 10.94 -21.34
N ALA A 227 -4.12 11.79 -20.35
CA ALA A 227 -3.23 12.93 -20.55
C ALA A 227 -1.79 12.54 -20.91
N ILE A 228 -1.30 11.42 -20.38
CA ILE A 228 0.01 10.86 -20.75
C ILE A 228 -0.01 10.31 -22.17
N LYS A 229 -1.10 9.64 -22.58
CA LYS A 229 -1.29 9.12 -23.94
C LYS A 229 -1.39 10.25 -24.97
N ASP A 230 -2.01 11.36 -24.59
CA ASP A 230 -2.13 12.57 -25.40
C ASP A 230 -0.87 13.46 -25.37
N ASP A 231 0.25 12.96 -24.84
CA ASP A 231 1.54 13.65 -24.75
C ASP A 231 1.49 15.03 -24.04
N ILE A 232 0.53 15.24 -23.15
CA ILE A 232 0.40 16.49 -22.38
C ILE A 232 1.55 16.65 -21.38
N PHE A 233 1.93 15.54 -20.75
CA PHE A 233 3.12 15.42 -19.91
C PHE A 233 3.59 13.96 -19.89
N LYS A 234 4.83 13.74 -19.47
CA LYS A 234 5.41 12.39 -19.37
C LYS A 234 5.17 11.82 -17.98
N LEU A 235 5.09 10.49 -17.88
CA LEU A 235 4.95 9.78 -16.60
C LEU A 235 5.92 10.25 -15.51
N ARG A 236 7.19 10.51 -15.89
CA ARG A 236 8.23 10.96 -14.95
C ARG A 236 7.97 12.36 -14.38
N ASP A 237 7.20 13.20 -15.08
CA ASP A 237 6.89 14.56 -14.65
C ASP A 237 6.00 14.54 -13.39
N LEU A 238 5.23 13.47 -13.17
CA LEU A 238 4.44 13.28 -11.93
C LEU A 238 5.31 13.36 -10.66
N SER A 239 6.59 12.95 -10.73
CA SER A 239 7.49 13.02 -9.58
C SER A 239 7.86 14.45 -9.15
N LEU A 240 7.63 15.43 -10.04
CA LEU A 240 7.90 16.84 -9.82
C LEU A 240 6.63 17.63 -9.49
N MET A 241 5.47 17.12 -9.89
CA MET A 241 4.16 17.73 -9.66
C MET A 241 3.67 17.54 -8.21
N ASP A 242 2.79 18.45 -7.79
CA ASP A 242 1.87 18.26 -6.67
C ASP A 242 0.40 18.13 -7.14
N ASP A 243 -0.57 18.02 -6.21
CA ASP A 243 -1.99 17.88 -6.56
C ASP A 243 -2.49 19.09 -7.38
N ILE A 244 -1.99 20.29 -7.08
CA ILE A 244 -2.41 21.53 -7.74
C ILE A 244 -1.92 21.55 -9.19
N ASP A 245 -0.65 21.19 -9.40
CA ASP A 245 -0.05 21.12 -10.74
C ASP A 245 -0.82 20.16 -11.65
N LEU A 246 -1.09 18.94 -11.16
CA LEU A 246 -1.80 17.94 -11.95
C LEU A 246 -3.24 18.38 -12.24
N ILE A 247 -3.99 18.86 -11.23
CA ILE A 247 -5.35 19.36 -11.42
C ILE A 247 -5.37 20.49 -12.46
N CYS A 248 -4.46 21.46 -12.35
CA CYS A 248 -4.37 22.55 -13.31
C CYS A 248 -4.07 22.06 -14.73
N THR A 249 -3.18 21.07 -14.85
CA THR A 249 -2.81 20.47 -16.14
C THR A 249 -4.01 19.75 -16.78
N LEU A 250 -4.70 18.88 -16.04
CA LEU A 250 -5.90 18.16 -16.52
C LEU A 250 -7.09 19.11 -16.80
N ARG A 251 -7.24 20.20 -16.03
CA ARG A 251 -8.27 21.21 -16.32
C ARG A 251 -8.00 22.03 -17.59
N ARG A 252 -6.75 22.06 -18.06
CA ARG A 252 -6.35 22.79 -19.26
C ARG A 252 -6.16 21.91 -20.48
N SER A 253 -6.16 20.58 -20.29
CA SER A 253 -6.16 19.63 -21.40
C SER A 253 -7.43 19.75 -22.22
N GLU A 254 -7.40 19.20 -23.43
CA GLU A 254 -8.59 18.93 -24.23
C GLU A 254 -9.03 17.47 -24.02
N GLY A 255 -10.17 17.07 -24.59
CA GLY A 255 -10.62 15.67 -24.59
C GLY A 255 -10.99 15.07 -23.23
N SER A 256 -10.81 13.74 -23.14
CA SER A 256 -11.27 12.89 -22.03
C SER A 256 -10.78 13.35 -20.67
N SER A 257 -9.49 13.69 -20.54
CA SER A 257 -8.89 14.15 -19.28
C SER A 257 -9.63 15.36 -18.70
N ASN A 258 -10.01 16.32 -19.54
CA ASN A 258 -10.74 17.51 -19.11
C ASN A 258 -12.17 17.19 -18.69
N GLU A 259 -12.85 16.35 -19.45
CA GLU A 259 -14.23 15.93 -19.20
C GLU A 259 -14.34 15.20 -17.85
N ILE A 260 -13.42 14.26 -17.59
CA ILE A 260 -13.34 13.54 -16.32
C ILE A 260 -13.06 14.51 -15.18
N MET A 261 -12.10 15.43 -15.34
CA MET A 261 -11.77 16.41 -14.30
C MET A 261 -12.97 17.32 -13.97
N ARG A 262 -13.72 17.78 -14.98
CA ARG A 262 -14.95 18.57 -14.76
C ARG A 262 -16.02 17.80 -13.99
N LYS A 263 -16.13 16.49 -14.22
CA LYS A 263 -17.03 15.61 -13.47
C LYS A 263 -16.60 15.48 -12.01
N ILE A 264 -15.30 15.26 -11.75
CA ILE A 264 -14.74 15.24 -10.39
C ILE A 264 -15.00 16.58 -9.68
N ASP A 265 -14.73 17.71 -10.33
CA ASP A 265 -14.95 19.06 -9.79
C ASP A 265 -16.40 19.31 -9.35
N LYS A 266 -17.36 18.77 -10.11
CA LYS A 266 -18.81 18.87 -9.82
C LYS A 266 -19.31 17.74 -8.92
N ARG A 267 -18.45 16.80 -8.52
CA ARG A 267 -18.78 15.55 -7.83
C ARG A 267 -19.82 14.71 -8.59
N ASP A 268 -19.84 14.81 -9.92
CA ASP A 268 -20.63 13.98 -10.84
C ASP A 268 -19.87 12.67 -11.13
N LEU A 269 -19.81 11.81 -10.10
CA LEU A 269 -19.01 10.59 -10.15
C LEU A 269 -19.75 9.46 -10.86
N PHE A 270 -18.97 8.65 -11.57
CA PHE A 270 -19.41 7.39 -12.18
C PHE A 270 -20.01 6.45 -11.12
N LYS A 271 -20.83 5.48 -11.56
CA LYS A 271 -21.57 4.56 -10.70
C LYS A 271 -21.23 3.12 -11.01
N SER A 272 -21.18 2.30 -9.96
CA SER A 272 -20.90 0.88 -10.09
C SER A 272 -22.05 0.17 -10.81
N ILE A 273 -21.73 -0.59 -11.84
CA ILE A 273 -22.64 -1.50 -12.53
C ILE A 273 -22.41 -2.96 -12.16
N SER A 274 -21.21 -3.30 -11.69
CA SER A 274 -20.79 -4.62 -11.23
C SER A 274 -19.88 -4.52 -10.01
N VAL A 275 -20.01 -5.48 -9.11
CA VAL A 275 -19.13 -5.68 -7.96
C VAL A 275 -18.79 -7.17 -7.90
N GLN A 276 -17.53 -7.50 -8.17
CA GLN A 276 -17.01 -8.87 -8.10
C GLN A 276 -16.32 -9.07 -6.76
N ARG A 277 -16.95 -9.78 -5.83
CA ARG A 277 -16.35 -9.98 -4.49
C ARG A 277 -15.35 -11.12 -4.54
N TYR A 278 -14.32 -11.04 -3.70
CA TYR A 278 -13.29 -12.09 -3.60
C TYR A 278 -13.90 -13.51 -3.55
N ASN A 279 -14.89 -13.75 -2.70
CA ASN A 279 -15.50 -15.08 -2.50
C ASN A 279 -16.38 -15.56 -3.67
N GLU A 280 -16.77 -14.68 -4.58
CA GLU A 280 -17.60 -15.00 -5.75
C GLU A 280 -16.75 -15.39 -6.97
N LEU A 281 -15.45 -15.11 -6.91
CA LEU A 281 -14.48 -15.40 -7.95
C LEU A 281 -13.74 -16.71 -7.66
N SER A 282 -13.56 -17.53 -8.69
CA SER A 282 -12.68 -18.69 -8.68
C SER A 282 -11.21 -18.27 -8.52
N PRO A 283 -10.32 -19.16 -8.05
CA PRO A 283 -8.89 -18.88 -7.99
C PRO A 283 -8.27 -18.45 -9.33
N LYS A 284 -8.76 -19.02 -10.45
CA LYS A 284 -8.33 -18.67 -11.80
C LYS A 284 -8.78 -17.28 -12.21
N GLU A 285 -10.05 -16.94 -12.00
CA GLU A 285 -10.57 -15.60 -12.29
C GLU A 285 -9.83 -14.52 -11.49
N ARG A 286 -9.56 -14.76 -10.19
CA ARG A 286 -8.74 -13.85 -9.37
C ARG A 286 -7.35 -13.66 -9.96
N TRP A 287 -6.72 -14.75 -10.42
CA TRP A 287 -5.38 -14.70 -11.01
C TRP A 287 -5.34 -13.90 -12.30
N ASN A 288 -6.29 -14.11 -13.20
CA ASN A 288 -6.36 -13.37 -14.47
C ASN A 288 -6.52 -11.88 -14.17
N LEU A 289 -7.46 -11.51 -13.29
CA LEU A 289 -7.73 -10.11 -12.94
C LEU A 289 -6.51 -9.37 -12.39
N ILE A 290 -5.79 -9.93 -11.41
CA ILE A 290 -4.67 -9.22 -10.75
C ILE A 290 -3.39 -9.19 -11.58
N ASN A 291 -3.34 -9.92 -12.69
CA ASN A 291 -2.19 -9.98 -13.59
C ASN A 291 -2.40 -9.23 -14.91
N LEU A 292 -3.59 -8.65 -15.14
CA LEU A 292 -3.81 -7.74 -16.25
C LEU A 292 -2.81 -6.57 -16.19
N SER A 293 -2.11 -6.35 -17.28
CA SER A 293 -1.32 -5.15 -17.51
C SER A 293 -2.23 -3.94 -17.74
N GLU A 294 -1.70 -2.72 -17.55
CA GLU A 294 -2.46 -1.48 -17.84
C GLU A 294 -2.87 -1.38 -19.32
N ASN A 295 -2.12 -2.01 -20.23
CA ASN A 295 -2.49 -2.05 -21.65
C ASN A 295 -3.69 -2.96 -21.88
N GLU A 296 -3.69 -4.17 -21.30
CA GLU A 296 -4.83 -5.09 -21.38
C GLU A 296 -6.07 -4.50 -20.71
N LEU A 297 -5.89 -3.89 -19.53
CA LEU A 297 -6.96 -3.17 -18.84
C LEU A 297 -7.59 -2.11 -19.75
N GLY A 298 -6.76 -1.29 -20.41
CA GLY A 298 -7.23 -0.26 -21.33
C GLY A 298 -7.95 -0.82 -22.57
N ILE A 299 -7.54 -1.99 -23.08
CA ILE A 299 -8.24 -2.68 -24.18
C ILE A 299 -9.63 -3.12 -23.69
N ILE A 300 -9.71 -3.79 -22.55
CA ILE A 300 -10.97 -4.24 -21.94
C ILE A 300 -11.90 -3.06 -21.67
N GLU A 301 -11.40 -1.97 -21.08
CA GLU A 301 -12.19 -0.76 -20.84
C GLU A 301 -12.75 -0.16 -22.13
N ASN A 302 -11.99 -0.18 -23.23
CA ASN A 302 -12.45 0.30 -24.53
C ASN A 302 -13.53 -0.63 -25.14
N GLU A 303 -13.32 -1.95 -25.14
CA GLU A 303 -14.31 -2.92 -25.63
C GLU A 303 -15.62 -2.84 -24.85
N MET A 304 -15.53 -2.73 -23.53
CA MET A 304 -16.71 -2.51 -22.68
C MET A 304 -17.35 -1.15 -22.98
N SER A 305 -16.55 -0.11 -23.19
CA SER A 305 -17.08 1.22 -23.53
C SER A 305 -17.88 1.21 -24.83
N ASP A 306 -17.40 0.50 -25.85
CA ASP A 306 -18.10 0.30 -27.12
C ASP A 306 -19.39 -0.50 -26.94
N PHE A 307 -19.34 -1.58 -26.15
CA PHE A 307 -20.51 -2.41 -25.85
C PHE A 307 -21.62 -1.63 -25.13
N PHE A 308 -21.27 -0.80 -24.15
CA PHE A 308 -22.23 0.00 -23.39
C PHE A 308 -22.59 1.34 -24.06
N GLY A 309 -21.87 1.74 -25.10
CA GLY A 309 -22.02 3.06 -25.73
C GLY A 309 -21.73 4.23 -24.77
N SER A 310 -20.84 4.00 -23.80
CA SER A 310 -20.55 4.93 -22.69
C SER A 310 -19.17 4.57 -22.12
N ARG A 311 -18.41 5.56 -21.65
CA ARG A 311 -17.13 5.30 -20.98
C ARG A 311 -17.33 4.34 -19.80
N ILE A 312 -16.51 3.30 -19.74
CA ILE A 312 -16.43 2.32 -18.66
C ILE A 312 -15.06 2.41 -17.99
N PHE A 313 -15.05 2.25 -16.67
CA PHE A 313 -13.81 2.07 -15.91
C PHE A 313 -13.82 0.73 -15.18
N LEU A 314 -12.66 0.08 -15.18
CA LEU A 314 -12.42 -1.16 -14.46
C LEU A 314 -11.41 -0.91 -13.33
N ASP A 315 -11.86 -1.15 -12.10
CA ASP A 315 -11.07 -0.92 -10.89
C ASP A 315 -10.73 -2.25 -10.23
N ILE A 316 -9.46 -2.65 -10.40
CA ILE A 316 -8.87 -3.87 -9.83
C ILE A 316 -7.80 -3.43 -8.80
N PRO A 317 -8.11 -3.47 -7.49
CA PRO A 317 -7.14 -3.11 -6.47
C PRO A 317 -5.97 -4.10 -6.45
N LYS A 318 -4.76 -3.61 -6.15
CA LYS A 318 -3.61 -4.48 -5.85
C LYS A 318 -3.98 -5.42 -4.68
N PRO A 319 -3.54 -6.69 -4.70
CA PRO A 319 -3.73 -7.60 -3.56
C PRO A 319 -3.18 -6.97 -2.26
N PRO A 320 -3.91 -7.05 -1.13
CA PRO A 320 -3.42 -6.52 0.13
C PRO A 320 -2.15 -7.24 0.56
N LYS A 321 -1.11 -6.49 0.99
CA LYS A 321 0.13 -7.08 1.52
C LYS A 321 -0.17 -7.84 2.82
N MET A 322 -0.10 -9.17 2.78
CA MET A 322 -0.42 -10.04 3.93
C MET A 322 0.78 -10.36 4.84
N ALA A 323 1.92 -9.69 4.62
CA ALA A 323 3.17 -9.99 5.32
C ALA A 323 3.13 -9.70 6.83
N GLU A 324 2.14 -8.92 7.25
CA GLU A 324 2.12 -8.07 8.46
C GLU A 324 1.71 -8.80 9.74
N HIS A 325 1.53 -10.11 9.64
CA HIS A 325 1.23 -10.98 10.76
C HIS A 325 2.45 -11.76 11.24
N ARG A 326 3.63 -11.47 10.66
CA ARG A 326 4.92 -12.09 11.02
C ARG A 326 5.61 -11.39 12.21
N ILE A 327 4.83 -10.65 12.99
CA ILE A 327 5.30 -9.94 14.18
C ILE A 327 5.72 -10.98 15.22
N THR A 328 6.99 -10.92 15.62
CA THR A 328 7.54 -11.83 16.63
C THR A 328 7.28 -11.25 18.02
N VAL A 329 6.61 -12.04 18.85
CA VAL A 329 6.33 -11.74 20.25
C VAL A 329 7.28 -12.56 21.13
N ILE A 330 7.96 -11.88 22.05
CA ILE A 330 8.89 -12.48 23.02
C ILE A 330 8.11 -12.77 24.31
N MET A 331 8.02 -14.05 24.69
CA MET A 331 7.34 -14.53 25.90
C MET A 331 8.31 -15.36 26.74
N GLY A 332 8.93 -14.72 27.74
CA GLY A 332 10.08 -15.29 28.45
C GLY A 332 11.20 -15.62 27.46
N ASP A 333 11.66 -16.88 27.46
CA ASP A 333 12.71 -17.36 26.55
C ASP A 333 12.18 -17.79 25.16
N LYS A 334 10.86 -17.76 24.95
CA LYS A 334 10.23 -18.21 23.70
C LYS A 334 9.96 -17.04 22.76
N LYS A 335 10.16 -17.30 21.47
CA LYS A 335 9.80 -16.39 20.37
C LYS A 335 8.64 -17.03 19.62
N GLN A 336 7.50 -16.35 19.59
CA GLN A 336 6.32 -16.84 18.90
C GLN A 336 5.79 -15.80 17.94
N ARG A 337 5.18 -16.21 16.83
CA ARG A 337 4.50 -15.28 15.94
C ARG A 337 3.13 -14.92 16.50
N LEU A 338 2.75 -13.66 16.30
CA LEU A 338 1.48 -13.14 16.80
C LEU A 338 0.27 -13.93 16.28
N ASP A 339 0.28 -14.29 15.00
CA ASP A 339 -0.82 -15.02 14.36
C ASP A 339 -1.01 -16.46 14.83
N GLU A 340 -0.07 -17.04 15.56
CA GLU A 340 -0.23 -18.37 16.17
C GLU A 340 -0.77 -18.30 17.58
N ILE A 341 -0.49 -17.21 18.27
CA ILE A 341 -0.88 -17.02 19.67
C ILE A 341 -2.14 -16.16 19.81
N SER A 342 -2.56 -15.48 18.73
CA SER A 342 -3.70 -14.58 18.68
C SER A 342 -4.73 -15.02 17.61
N PRO A 343 -5.85 -15.63 18.03
CA PRO A 343 -6.96 -15.94 17.13
C PRO A 343 -7.52 -14.71 16.41
N LEU A 344 -7.44 -13.54 17.05
CA LEU A 344 -7.82 -12.27 16.43
C LEU A 344 -6.87 -11.94 15.27
N ALA A 345 -5.55 -11.93 15.49
CA ALA A 345 -4.59 -11.62 14.43
C ALA A 345 -4.65 -12.64 13.28
N GLU A 346 -4.93 -13.91 13.58
CA GLU A 346 -5.15 -14.96 12.58
C GLU A 346 -6.39 -14.66 11.72
N SER A 347 -7.55 -14.45 12.34
CA SER A 347 -8.82 -14.22 11.64
C SER A 347 -8.85 -12.94 10.81
N LEU A 348 -8.12 -11.91 11.22
CA LEU A 348 -8.02 -10.64 10.48
C LEU A 348 -7.44 -10.83 9.08
N LYS A 349 -6.52 -11.78 8.86
CA LYS A 349 -5.95 -12.06 7.52
C LYS A 349 -7.01 -12.39 6.49
N ASP A 350 -7.89 -13.33 6.84
CA ASP A 350 -8.95 -13.78 5.95
C ASP A 350 -10.01 -12.68 5.79
N ALA A 351 -10.27 -11.91 6.84
CA ALA A 351 -11.17 -10.77 6.77
C ALA A 351 -10.67 -9.70 5.77
N TYR A 352 -9.37 -9.39 5.76
CA TYR A 352 -8.77 -8.50 4.76
C TYR A 352 -8.92 -9.04 3.34
N LYS A 353 -8.59 -10.32 3.09
CA LYS A 353 -8.75 -10.93 1.76
C LYS A 353 -10.20 -10.79 1.27
N LYS A 354 -11.16 -11.11 2.14
CA LYS A 354 -12.60 -11.10 1.82
C LYS A 354 -13.17 -9.69 1.59
N SER A 355 -12.45 -8.64 2.01
CA SER A 355 -12.82 -7.25 1.73
C SER A 355 -12.46 -6.81 0.30
N TRP A 356 -11.59 -7.56 -0.39
CA TRP A 356 -11.17 -7.24 -1.75
C TRP A 356 -12.31 -7.46 -2.76
N SER A 357 -12.45 -6.53 -3.69
CA SER A 357 -13.47 -6.59 -4.75
C SER A 357 -13.04 -5.81 -5.99
N VAL A 358 -13.41 -6.33 -7.16
CA VAL A 358 -13.26 -5.63 -8.45
C VAL A 358 -14.56 -4.90 -8.76
N MET A 359 -14.45 -3.69 -9.29
CA MET A 359 -15.60 -2.84 -9.59
C MET A 359 -15.59 -2.45 -11.06
N VAL A 360 -16.76 -2.51 -11.69
CA VAL A 360 -16.98 -1.93 -13.02
C VAL A 360 -17.85 -0.71 -12.85
N TYR A 361 -17.43 0.41 -13.42
CA TYR A 361 -18.12 1.68 -13.33
C TYR A 361 -18.54 2.22 -14.70
N SER A 362 -19.67 2.91 -14.74
CA SER A 362 -20.13 3.63 -15.93
C SER A 362 -20.73 4.99 -15.55
N GLU A 363 -21.07 5.79 -16.55
CA GLU A 363 -21.80 7.04 -16.31
C GLU A 363 -23.15 6.79 -15.62
N PRO A 364 -23.65 7.72 -14.79
CA PRO A 364 -24.89 7.51 -14.02
C PRO A 364 -26.11 7.07 -14.84
N GLU A 365 -26.29 7.59 -16.05
CA GLU A 365 -27.41 7.22 -16.93
C GLU A 365 -27.28 5.80 -17.48
N THR A 366 -26.08 5.41 -17.90
CA THR A 366 -25.76 4.04 -18.32
C THR A 366 -25.92 3.06 -17.16
N ALA A 367 -25.49 3.45 -15.96
CA ALA A 367 -25.59 2.61 -14.78
C ALA A 367 -27.04 2.28 -14.41
N LYS A 368 -27.97 3.23 -14.56
CA LYS A 368 -29.41 2.99 -14.34
C LYS A 368 -29.99 1.94 -15.30
N LYS A 369 -29.51 1.91 -16.55
CA LYS A 369 -29.98 0.99 -17.60
C LYS A 369 -29.19 -0.32 -17.65
N SER A 370 -28.10 -0.43 -16.88
CA SER A 370 -27.18 -1.58 -16.91
C SER A 370 -27.86 -2.94 -16.71
N SER A 371 -28.92 -3.02 -15.90
CA SER A 371 -29.68 -4.26 -15.66
C SER A 371 -30.50 -4.73 -16.87
N GLU A 372 -30.80 -3.84 -17.81
CA GLU A 372 -31.47 -4.19 -19.08
C GLU A 372 -30.47 -4.72 -20.11
N ILE A 373 -29.21 -4.25 -20.02
CA ILE A 373 -28.11 -4.59 -20.94
C ILE A 373 -27.43 -5.90 -20.51
N VAL A 374 -27.21 -6.07 -19.21
CA VAL A 374 -26.50 -7.24 -18.65
C VAL A 374 -27.42 -8.02 -17.71
N LYS A 375 -27.67 -9.29 -18.06
CA LYS A 375 -28.50 -10.20 -17.26
C LYS A 375 -27.77 -10.74 -16.02
N ASP A 376 -26.50 -11.12 -16.17
CA ASP A 376 -25.66 -11.59 -15.06
C ASP A 376 -24.54 -10.58 -14.77
N LYS A 377 -24.81 -9.70 -13.80
CA LYS A 377 -23.86 -8.69 -13.35
C LYS A 377 -22.60 -9.27 -12.71
N ASN A 378 -22.63 -10.53 -12.30
CA ASN A 378 -21.51 -11.20 -11.65
C ASN A 378 -20.60 -11.90 -12.66
N LYS A 379 -21.04 -12.19 -13.88
CA LYS A 379 -20.18 -12.91 -14.85
C LYS A 379 -19.78 -12.14 -16.09
N PHE A 380 -20.53 -11.10 -16.49
CA PHE A 380 -20.27 -10.44 -17.78
C PHE A 380 -18.86 -9.85 -17.93
N LEU A 381 -18.17 -9.51 -16.83
CA LEU A 381 -16.79 -9.02 -16.90
C LEU A 381 -15.89 -10.04 -17.61
N PHE A 382 -16.13 -11.33 -17.39
CA PHE A 382 -15.36 -12.41 -18.00
C PHE A 382 -15.73 -12.69 -19.45
N ASP A 383 -16.79 -12.06 -19.99
CA ASP A 383 -17.04 -12.09 -21.43
C ASP A 383 -15.99 -11.28 -22.21
N PHE A 384 -15.28 -10.37 -21.54
CA PHE A 384 -14.23 -9.50 -22.10
C PHE A 384 -12.81 -9.92 -21.69
N ILE A 385 -12.68 -10.87 -20.76
CA ILE A 385 -11.38 -11.34 -20.26
C ILE A 385 -11.12 -12.72 -20.85
N SER A 386 -10.02 -12.86 -21.58
CA SER A 386 -9.59 -14.16 -22.11
C SER A 386 -9.39 -15.16 -20.98
N ASP A 387 -9.89 -16.39 -21.19
CA ASP A 387 -9.64 -17.49 -20.26
C ASP A 387 -8.23 -18.06 -20.51
N GLU A 388 -7.22 -17.40 -19.93
CA GLU A 388 -5.83 -17.81 -20.10
C GLU A 388 -5.47 -19.03 -19.26
N ILE A 389 -4.55 -19.84 -19.80
CA ILE A 389 -3.92 -20.92 -19.05
C ILE A 389 -2.95 -20.28 -18.06
N ILE A 390 -3.04 -20.66 -16.78
CA ILE A 390 -2.09 -20.20 -15.76
C ILE A 390 -0.76 -20.92 -16.00
N ASP A 391 0.12 -20.31 -16.78
CA ASP A 391 1.52 -20.75 -16.89
C ASP A 391 2.37 -19.97 -15.89
N ASN A 392 2.61 -20.57 -14.72
CA ASN A 392 3.46 -19.98 -13.69
C ASN A 392 4.45 -21.01 -13.15
N SER A 393 5.75 -20.65 -13.17
CA SER A 393 6.84 -21.55 -12.78
C SER A 393 6.71 -22.11 -11.36
N ILE A 394 6.20 -21.33 -10.41
CA ILE A 394 6.00 -21.75 -9.02
C ILE A 394 4.89 -22.79 -8.95
N LEU A 395 3.77 -22.53 -9.62
CA LEU A 395 2.63 -23.44 -9.64
C LEU A 395 2.98 -24.77 -10.33
N ASN A 396 3.71 -24.71 -11.45
CA ASN A 396 4.19 -25.88 -12.17
C ASN A 396 5.08 -26.76 -11.28
N VAL A 397 6.05 -26.17 -10.57
CA VAL A 397 6.90 -26.90 -9.62
C VAL A 397 6.09 -27.53 -8.48
N LEU A 398 5.10 -26.82 -7.93
CA LEU A 398 4.28 -27.35 -6.84
C LEU A 398 3.33 -28.47 -7.31
N ASN A 399 2.84 -28.41 -8.53
CA ASN A 399 2.04 -29.48 -9.14
C ASN A 399 2.88 -30.75 -9.37
N GLU A 400 4.14 -30.60 -9.78
CA GLU A 400 5.04 -31.74 -10.02
C GLU A 400 5.60 -32.37 -8.73
N GLN A 401 6.03 -31.52 -7.78
CA GLN A 401 6.77 -31.96 -6.59
C GLN A 401 5.87 -32.15 -5.36
N GLY A 402 4.61 -31.73 -5.42
CA GLY A 402 3.71 -31.66 -4.27
C GLY A 402 4.15 -30.61 -3.26
N THR A 403 4.18 -30.98 -1.97
CA THR A 403 4.53 -30.04 -0.90
C THR A 403 6.02 -29.72 -0.88
N VAL A 404 6.37 -28.45 -1.10
CA VAL A 404 7.74 -27.94 -1.01
C VAL A 404 7.96 -27.26 0.34
N GLN A 405 8.94 -27.75 1.09
CA GLN A 405 9.28 -27.28 2.43
C GLN A 405 10.27 -26.11 2.38
N GLY A 406 9.82 -24.91 2.73
CA GLY A 406 10.64 -23.71 2.84
C GLY A 406 10.74 -22.89 1.54
N VAL A 407 10.69 -21.56 1.68
CA VAL A 407 10.73 -20.61 0.57
C VAL A 407 12.05 -20.66 -0.20
N THR A 408 13.17 -20.88 0.50
CA THR A 408 14.50 -21.02 -0.12
C THR A 408 14.57 -22.22 -1.06
N LYS A 409 13.96 -23.35 -0.67
CA LYS A 409 13.91 -24.55 -1.50
C LYS A 409 13.02 -24.31 -2.71
N LEU A 410 11.86 -23.69 -2.51
CA LEU A 410 10.94 -23.33 -3.60
C LEU A 410 11.60 -22.41 -4.62
N ALA A 411 12.26 -21.34 -4.16
CA ALA A 411 13.01 -20.41 -5.01
C ALA A 411 14.09 -21.14 -5.82
N GLY A 412 14.84 -22.04 -5.18
CA GLY A 412 15.86 -22.86 -5.86
C GLY A 412 15.28 -23.77 -6.96
N LEU A 413 14.11 -24.36 -6.74
CA LEU A 413 13.44 -25.22 -7.73
C LEU A 413 12.99 -24.44 -8.97
N VAL A 414 12.55 -23.18 -8.80
CA VAL A 414 12.21 -22.28 -9.92
C VAL A 414 13.43 -21.50 -10.45
N LYS A 415 14.64 -21.84 -10.02
CA LYS A 415 15.91 -21.19 -10.43
C LYS A 415 15.96 -19.68 -10.15
N LYS A 416 15.28 -19.22 -9.09
CA LYS A 416 15.28 -17.82 -8.62
C LYS A 416 16.06 -17.69 -7.30
N SER A 417 16.51 -16.47 -7.00
CA SER A 417 17.12 -16.19 -5.69
C SER A 417 16.05 -16.18 -4.59
N PRO A 418 16.32 -16.71 -3.38
CA PRO A 418 15.41 -16.56 -2.24
C PRO A 418 15.16 -15.11 -1.82
N ASN A 419 15.98 -14.15 -2.29
CA ASN A 419 15.81 -12.72 -2.03
C ASN A 419 15.20 -11.97 -3.23
N ASP A 420 14.84 -12.68 -4.30
CA ASP A 420 14.25 -12.10 -5.50
C ASP A 420 12.84 -11.55 -5.19
N THR A 421 12.67 -10.24 -5.38
CA THR A 421 11.42 -9.52 -5.06
C THR A 421 10.29 -9.91 -5.99
N GLU A 422 10.57 -10.21 -7.26
CA GLU A 422 9.60 -10.67 -8.24
C GLU A 422 9.05 -12.04 -7.83
N PHE A 423 9.93 -12.98 -7.48
CA PHE A 423 9.55 -14.30 -6.97
C PHE A 423 8.62 -14.20 -5.75
N HIS A 424 8.96 -13.36 -4.76
CA HIS A 424 8.10 -13.16 -3.59
C HIS A 424 6.76 -12.52 -3.93
N SER A 425 6.74 -11.59 -4.90
CA SER A 425 5.52 -10.95 -5.38
C SER A 425 4.59 -11.97 -6.05
N GLU A 426 5.12 -12.78 -6.97
CA GLU A 426 4.36 -13.84 -7.64
C GLU A 426 3.82 -14.89 -6.65
N LEU A 427 4.65 -15.35 -5.73
CA LEU A 427 4.23 -16.29 -4.69
C LEU A 427 3.09 -15.72 -3.83
N GLN A 428 3.15 -14.43 -3.49
CA GLN A 428 2.07 -13.76 -2.75
C GLN A 428 0.78 -13.67 -3.56
N LYS A 429 0.86 -13.38 -4.86
CA LYS A 429 -0.30 -13.39 -5.77
C LYS A 429 -0.95 -14.78 -5.81
N LEU A 430 -0.16 -15.85 -5.97
CA LEU A 430 -0.68 -17.22 -5.98
C LEU A 430 -1.42 -17.59 -4.68
N ILE A 431 -0.84 -17.21 -3.53
CA ILE A 431 -1.46 -17.43 -2.21
C ILE A 431 -2.72 -16.58 -2.03
N PHE A 432 -2.72 -15.35 -2.56
CA PHE A 432 -3.89 -14.49 -2.54
C PHE A 432 -5.02 -15.07 -3.40
N CYS A 433 -4.74 -15.57 -4.59
CA CYS A 433 -5.75 -16.18 -5.46
C CYS A 433 -6.32 -17.49 -4.88
N GLY A 434 -5.57 -18.16 -4.00
CA GLY A 434 -5.90 -19.50 -3.51
C GLY A 434 -5.44 -20.60 -4.46
N LEU A 435 -4.43 -20.33 -5.30
CA LEU A 435 -3.77 -21.31 -6.17
C LEU A 435 -2.65 -22.06 -5.43
N VAL A 436 -2.10 -21.46 -4.37
CA VAL A 436 -1.08 -22.06 -3.52
C VAL A 436 -1.50 -21.94 -2.06
N ASP A 437 -1.54 -23.09 -1.40
CA ASP A 437 -1.70 -23.17 0.04
C ASP A 437 -0.36 -22.96 0.73
N LYS A 438 -0.37 -22.17 1.80
CA LYS A 438 0.80 -21.90 2.64
C LYS A 438 0.53 -22.38 4.05
N LYS A 439 1.22 -23.44 4.46
CA LYS A 439 1.18 -23.94 5.83
C LYS A 439 2.41 -23.47 6.61
N VAL A 440 2.23 -23.10 7.86
CA VAL A 440 3.33 -22.74 8.77
C VAL A 440 3.66 -23.94 9.64
N GLU A 441 4.93 -24.31 9.69
CA GLU A 441 5.44 -25.39 10.54
C GLU A 441 6.50 -24.84 11.51
N PRO A 442 6.36 -25.06 12.82
CA PRO A 442 7.39 -24.70 13.79
C PRO A 442 8.57 -25.67 13.69
N VAL A 443 9.77 -25.15 13.44
CA VAL A 443 11.00 -25.95 13.29
C VAL A 443 12.09 -25.36 14.18
N ARG A 444 12.46 -26.09 15.25
CA ARG A 444 13.60 -25.76 16.14
C ARG A 444 13.59 -24.31 16.65
N GLY A 445 12.44 -23.80 17.09
CA GLY A 445 12.31 -22.42 17.60
C GLY A 445 12.25 -21.34 16.51
N THR A 446 12.23 -21.74 15.24
CA THR A 446 11.99 -20.87 14.08
C THR A 446 10.76 -21.35 13.30
N TYR A 447 10.37 -20.61 12.27
CA TYR A 447 9.21 -20.93 11.44
C TYR A 447 9.63 -21.27 10.02
N ARG A 448 9.13 -22.39 9.51
CA ARG A 448 9.23 -22.76 8.10
C ARG A 448 7.86 -22.66 7.46
N TYR A 449 7.82 -22.20 6.21
CA TYR A 449 6.61 -22.17 5.41
C TYR A 449 6.69 -23.29 4.39
N ASP A 450 5.69 -24.14 4.39
CA ASP A 450 5.53 -25.23 3.44
C ASP A 450 4.44 -24.83 2.45
N TYR A 451 4.71 -25.05 1.17
CA TYR A 451 3.87 -24.59 0.06
C TYR A 451 3.37 -25.80 -0.72
N THR A 452 2.11 -25.79 -1.08
CA THR A 452 1.47 -26.86 -1.87
C THR A 452 0.54 -26.21 -2.89
N ALA A 453 0.46 -26.76 -4.10
CA ALA A 453 -0.57 -26.36 -5.04
C ALA A 453 -1.96 -26.67 -4.45
N ALA A 454 -2.86 -25.71 -4.50
CA ALA A 454 -4.23 -25.92 -4.05
C ALA A 454 -4.91 -26.92 -5.00
N LYS A 455 -5.70 -27.84 -4.43
CA LYS A 455 -6.59 -28.67 -5.24
C LYS A 455 -7.74 -27.78 -5.69
N LEU A 456 -7.71 -27.39 -6.96
CA LEU A 456 -8.86 -26.74 -7.59
C LEU A 456 -9.86 -27.86 -7.86
N ASP A 457 -10.99 -27.84 -7.16
CA ASP A 457 -12.14 -28.63 -7.60
C ASP A 457 -12.66 -27.98 -8.88
N ASP A 458 -12.70 -28.73 -9.98
CA ASP A 458 -13.18 -28.29 -11.30
C ASP A 458 -14.62 -27.74 -11.28
#